data_AF-A0A7C3LMB3-F1
#
_entry.id   AF-A0A7C3LMB3-F1
#
_cell.length_a   1.000
_cell.length_b   1.000
_cell.length_c   1.000
_cell.angle_alpha   90.00
_cell.angle_beta   90.00
_cell.angle_gamma   90.00
#
_symmetry.space_group_name_H-M   'P 1'
#
loop_
_entity.id
_entity.type
_entity.pdbx_description
1 polymer ?
#
loop_
_entity_poly.entity_id
_entity_poly.type
_entity_poly.pdbx_seq_one_letter_code
_entity_poly.pdbx_strand_id
1 'polypeptide(L)'
;WHPYQVNTVVGFIGPEYLYDARQIQRAGLEDHFMGKLTGIPMGCDACYTNHARADQNAIENLAVMLTAAGCNYFMGVPMGDDSMLSYQCTSYHDAPSLRQLFKLRPAPEFEKWMVDLGLMKDGVLTEKAGDPSFFLKR
;
A
#
# COMPACT_ATOMS: atom_id res chain seq x y z
N TRP A 1 -14.29 20.64 3.88
CA TRP A 1 -14.40 19.22 3.50
C TRP A 1 -13.69 18.39 4.56
N HIS A 2 -14.28 17.29 5.03
CA HIS A 2 -13.64 16.35 5.98
C HIS A 2 -13.52 14.99 5.28
N PRO A 3 -12.48 14.78 4.44
CA PRO A 3 -12.37 13.57 3.65
C PRO A 3 -12.10 12.36 4.54
N TYR A 4 -12.63 11.20 4.15
CA TYR A 4 -12.34 9.94 4.82
C TYR A 4 -10.90 9.46 4.54
N GLN A 5 -10.42 9.69 3.31
CA GLN A 5 -9.11 9.28 2.83
C GLN A 5 -8.58 10.33 1.85
N VAL A 6 -7.27 10.57 1.90
CA VAL A 6 -6.51 11.36 0.92
C VAL A 6 -5.20 10.63 0.69
N ASN A 7 -4.79 10.45 -0.56
CA ASN A 7 -3.45 9.95 -0.87
C ASN A 7 -2.79 10.78 -1.95
N THR A 8 -1.47 10.86 -1.85
CA THR A 8 -0.62 11.13 -2.99
C THR A 8 -0.52 9.89 -3.87
N VAL A 9 -0.16 10.08 -5.14
CA VAL A 9 0.14 9.01 -6.09
C VAL A 9 1.60 9.21 -6.55
N VAL A 10 2.53 8.76 -5.72
CA VAL A 10 3.94 9.13 -5.87
C VAL A 10 4.60 8.23 -6.90
N GLY A 11 5.22 8.84 -7.93
CA GLY A 11 5.84 8.10 -9.03
C GLY A 11 4.91 7.72 -10.18
N PHE A 12 3.64 8.15 -10.15
CA PHE A 12 2.63 7.82 -11.16
C PHE A 12 2.82 8.53 -12.51
N ILE A 13 3.40 9.73 -12.51
CA ILE A 13 3.56 10.52 -13.73
C ILE A 13 4.76 10.01 -14.54
N GLY A 14 5.97 10.13 -13.98
CA GLY A 14 7.17 9.71 -14.67
C GLY A 14 8.42 10.51 -14.29
N PRO A 15 9.56 10.22 -14.96
CA PRO A 15 10.86 10.78 -14.66
C PRO A 15 10.98 12.28 -14.93
N GLU A 16 10.04 12.87 -15.66
CA GLU A 16 9.94 14.32 -15.87
C GLU A 16 9.60 15.09 -14.59
N TYR A 17 8.99 14.42 -13.60
CA TYR A 17 8.65 15.00 -12.31
C TYR A 17 9.50 14.41 -11.18
N LEU A 18 9.60 13.07 -11.11
CA LEU A 18 10.44 12.36 -10.14
C LEU A 18 11.26 11.30 -10.87
N TYR A 19 12.54 11.58 -11.09
CA TYR A 19 13.40 10.86 -12.03
C TYR A 19 13.72 9.41 -11.61
N ASP A 20 14.00 9.20 -10.33
CA ASP A 20 14.54 7.95 -9.81
C ASP A 20 13.90 7.53 -8.48
N ALA A 21 14.23 6.31 -8.05
CA ALA A 21 13.81 5.73 -6.78
C ALA A 21 14.06 6.65 -5.57
N ARG A 22 15.18 7.39 -5.53
CA ARG A 22 15.51 8.26 -4.40
C ARG A 22 14.56 9.45 -4.33
N GLN A 23 14.24 10.04 -5.49
CA GLN A 23 13.29 11.16 -5.57
C GLN A 23 11.88 10.70 -5.22
N ILE A 24 11.43 9.55 -5.74
CA ILE A 24 10.12 8.97 -5.43
C ILE A 24 9.98 8.70 -3.93
N GLN A 25 10.99 8.07 -3.32
CA GLN A 25 10.99 7.78 -1.89
C GLN A 25 10.96 9.05 -1.04
N ARG A 26 11.76 10.04 -1.42
CA ARG A 26 11.79 11.33 -0.72
C ARG A 26 10.43 12.03 -0.79
N ALA A 27 9.84 12.13 -1.97
CA ALA A 27 8.55 12.77 -2.18
C ALA A 27 7.43 12.06 -1.40
N GLY A 28 7.41 10.72 -1.38
CA GLY A 28 6.40 9.97 -0.62
C GLY A 28 6.44 10.28 0.88
N LEU A 29 7.64 10.39 1.47
CA LEU A 29 7.81 10.77 2.86
C LEU A 29 7.41 12.23 3.13
N GLU A 30 7.73 13.14 2.21
CA GLU A 30 7.34 14.56 2.30
C GLU A 30 5.82 14.71 2.24
N ASP A 31 5.17 14.10 1.27
CA ASP A 31 3.71 14.15 1.08
C ASP A 31 2.97 13.61 2.30
N HIS A 32 3.41 12.46 2.82
CA HIS A 32 2.83 11.87 4.01
C HIS A 32 2.97 12.79 5.24
N PHE A 33 4.17 13.30 5.49
CA PHE A 33 4.42 14.24 6.59
C PHE A 33 3.53 15.48 6.47
N MET A 34 3.47 16.09 5.28
CA MET A 34 2.66 17.28 5.04
C MET A 34 1.16 17.01 5.23
N GLY A 35 0.66 15.88 4.74
CA GLY A 35 -0.75 15.50 4.94
C GLY A 35 -1.08 15.28 6.42
N LYS A 36 -0.20 14.60 7.17
CA LYS A 36 -0.38 14.42 8.62
C LYS A 36 -0.31 15.73 9.39
N LEU A 37 0.66 16.59 9.07
CA LEU A 37 0.79 17.92 9.67
C LEU A 37 -0.45 18.78 9.42
N THR A 38 -1.06 18.63 8.25
CA THR A 38 -2.32 19.32 7.87
C THR A 38 -3.54 18.76 8.62
N GLY A 39 -3.44 17.56 9.22
CA GLY A 39 -4.52 16.93 9.96
C GLY A 39 -5.50 16.13 9.09
N ILE A 40 -5.09 15.69 7.90
CA ILE A 40 -5.90 14.84 7.01
C ILE A 40 -5.49 13.36 7.09
N PRO A 41 -6.41 12.41 6.83
CA PRO A 41 -6.12 10.99 6.80
C PRO A 41 -5.30 10.61 5.56
N MET A 42 -3.99 10.89 5.64
CA MET A 42 -3.04 10.74 4.54
C MET A 42 -2.56 9.29 4.38
N GLY A 43 -2.82 8.73 3.22
CA GLY A 43 -2.19 7.53 2.69
C GLY A 43 -1.23 7.86 1.54
N CYS A 44 -0.69 6.81 0.92
CA CYS A 44 0.20 6.95 -0.22
C CYS A 44 0.02 5.77 -1.16
N ASP A 45 -0.27 6.04 -2.42
CA ASP A 45 -0.03 5.06 -3.47
C ASP A 45 1.45 5.10 -3.83
N ALA A 46 2.20 4.16 -3.26
CA ALA A 46 3.63 4.00 -3.52
C ALA A 46 3.78 3.25 -4.85
N CYS A 47 4.25 3.95 -5.87
CA CYS A 47 4.22 3.43 -7.22
C CYS A 47 5.35 3.99 -8.11
N TYR A 48 5.50 3.42 -9.30
CA TYR A 48 6.41 3.93 -10.33
C TYR A 48 5.88 3.58 -11.72
N THR A 49 6.33 4.32 -12.73
CA THR A 49 6.12 3.97 -14.13
C THR A 49 7.36 3.32 -14.72
N ASN A 50 7.17 2.47 -15.74
CA ASN A 50 8.24 1.70 -16.39
C ASN A 50 9.39 2.52 -17.01
N HIS A 51 9.19 3.83 -17.21
CA HIS A 51 10.19 4.72 -17.80
C HIS A 51 10.89 5.61 -16.76
N ALA A 52 10.50 5.53 -15.48
CA ALA A 52 11.28 6.09 -14.37
C ALA A 52 12.44 5.16 -13.99
N ARG A 53 13.51 5.68 -13.39
CA ARG A 53 14.60 4.86 -12.86
C ARG A 53 14.26 4.29 -11.48
N ALA A 54 13.26 3.42 -11.45
CA ALA A 54 12.78 2.75 -10.27
C ALA A 54 12.34 1.31 -10.60
N ASP A 55 12.22 0.49 -9.57
CA ASP A 55 11.77 -0.89 -9.65
C ASP A 55 10.86 -1.22 -8.45
N GLN A 56 10.33 -2.43 -8.40
CA GLN A 56 9.45 -2.86 -7.32
C GLN A 56 10.13 -2.79 -5.94
N ASN A 57 11.43 -3.12 -5.86
CA ASN A 57 12.19 -3.04 -4.61
C ASN A 57 12.21 -1.60 -4.07
N ALA A 58 12.34 -0.60 -4.94
CA ALA A 58 12.29 0.81 -4.54
C ALA A 58 10.94 1.18 -3.88
N ILE A 59 9.84 0.62 -4.39
CA ILE A 59 8.50 0.85 -3.88
C ILE A 59 8.24 0.08 -2.58
N GLU A 60 8.68 -1.16 -2.47
CA GLU A 60 8.59 -1.92 -1.21
C GLU A 60 9.41 -1.26 -0.10
N ASN A 61 10.61 -0.75 -0.42
CA ASN A 61 11.39 0.08 0.50
C ASN A 61 10.60 1.30 0.98
N LEU A 62 9.93 2.00 0.06
CA LEU A 62 9.08 3.14 0.40
C LEU A 62 7.91 2.74 1.29
N ALA A 63 7.22 1.64 0.97
CA ALA A 63 6.10 1.14 1.74
C ALA A 63 6.51 0.77 3.18
N VAL A 64 7.68 0.17 3.38
CA VAL A 64 8.26 -0.08 4.71
C VAL A 64 8.51 1.23 5.46
N MET A 65 9.17 2.20 4.84
CA MET A 65 9.46 3.51 5.45
C MET A 65 8.18 4.26 5.83
N LEU A 66 7.19 4.27 4.95
CA LEU A 66 5.90 4.92 5.19
C LEU A 66 5.08 4.21 6.25
N THR A 67 5.14 2.89 6.32
CA THR A 67 4.50 2.11 7.40
C THR A 67 5.11 2.48 8.75
N ALA A 68 6.45 2.56 8.83
CA ALA A 68 7.14 3.03 10.03
C ALA A 68 6.75 4.47 10.41
N ALA A 69 6.43 5.32 9.43
CA ALA A 69 5.95 6.69 9.62
C ALA A 69 4.44 6.80 9.92
N GLY A 70 3.71 5.68 10.05
CA GLY A 70 2.29 5.67 10.35
C GLY A 70 1.37 6.06 9.18
N CYS A 71 1.75 5.70 7.96
CA CYS A 71 0.88 5.76 6.77
C CYS A 71 -0.39 4.93 7.00
N ASN A 72 -1.55 5.52 6.71
CA ASN A 72 -2.85 4.88 6.99
C ASN A 72 -3.16 3.73 6.05
N TYR A 73 -2.81 3.87 4.77
CA TYR A 73 -3.16 2.91 3.74
C TYR A 73 -2.25 3.05 2.50
N PHE A 74 -2.21 1.97 1.74
CA PHE A 74 -1.56 1.85 0.43
C PHE A 74 -2.57 1.26 -0.57
N MET A 75 -2.23 1.30 -1.85
CA MET A 75 -2.98 0.59 -2.87
C MET A 75 -2.65 -0.92 -2.87
N GLY A 76 -3.47 -1.71 -3.52
CA GLY A 76 -3.25 -3.15 -3.64
C GLY A 76 -3.73 -3.62 -5.01
N VAL A 77 -2.81 -4.11 -5.83
CA VAL A 77 -3.08 -4.66 -7.16
C VAL A 77 -2.46 -6.06 -7.28
N PRO A 78 -3.03 -7.01 -8.04
CA PRO A 78 -2.42 -8.33 -8.22
C PRO A 78 -0.99 -8.19 -8.72
N MET A 79 -0.01 -8.67 -7.95
CA MET A 79 1.43 -8.50 -8.20
C MET A 79 1.90 -7.04 -8.40
N GLY A 80 1.10 -6.06 -7.99
CA GLY A 80 1.41 -4.63 -8.14
C GLY A 80 1.25 -4.12 -9.58
N ASP A 81 0.93 -4.96 -10.55
CA ASP A 81 0.89 -4.62 -11.98
C ASP A 81 -0.50 -4.14 -12.42
N ASP A 82 -0.64 -2.84 -12.65
CA ASP A 82 -1.84 -2.27 -13.25
C ASP A 82 -1.62 -2.05 -14.75
N SER A 83 -1.97 -3.07 -15.53
CA SER A 83 -1.87 -3.03 -17.00
C SER A 83 -2.79 -2.01 -17.67
N MET A 84 -3.87 -1.57 -17.00
CA MET A 84 -4.78 -0.58 -17.57
C MET A 84 -4.20 0.83 -17.44
N LEU A 85 -3.57 1.12 -16.30
CA LEU A 85 -2.90 2.40 -16.04
C LEU A 85 -1.41 2.41 -16.43
N SER A 86 -0.84 1.25 -16.79
CA SER A 86 0.55 1.08 -17.24
C SER A 86 1.62 1.54 -16.21
N TYR A 87 1.39 1.22 -14.94
CA TYR A 87 2.30 1.52 -13.83
C TYR A 87 2.31 0.37 -12.81
N GLN A 88 3.25 0.39 -11.88
CA GLN A 88 3.39 -0.59 -10.83
C GLN A 88 3.25 0.05 -9.45
N CYS A 89 2.52 -0.61 -8.56
CA CYS A 89 2.26 -0.19 -7.18
C CYS A 89 2.45 -1.35 -6.18
N THR A 90 2.00 -1.17 -4.94
CA THR A 90 1.98 -2.24 -3.94
C THR A 90 0.96 -3.32 -4.24
N SER A 91 1.27 -4.56 -3.87
CA SER A 91 0.45 -5.75 -4.10
C SER A 91 -0.38 -6.17 -2.89
N TYR A 92 -1.33 -7.08 -3.11
CA TYR A 92 -2.13 -7.70 -2.05
C TYR A 92 -1.29 -8.39 -0.97
N HIS A 93 -0.11 -8.91 -1.33
CA HIS A 93 0.78 -9.57 -0.37
C HIS A 93 1.65 -8.59 0.42
N ASP A 94 1.79 -7.33 -0.02
CA ASP A 94 2.58 -6.33 0.70
C ASP A 94 1.87 -5.89 1.97
N ALA A 95 0.57 -5.59 1.90
CA ALA A 95 -0.21 -5.18 3.07
C ALA A 95 -0.14 -6.17 4.26
N PRO A 96 -0.38 -7.48 4.11
CA PRO A 96 -0.22 -8.45 5.19
C PRO A 96 1.24 -8.64 5.61
N SER A 97 2.21 -8.49 4.69
CA SER A 97 3.64 -8.55 5.02
C SER A 97 4.05 -7.39 5.93
N LEU A 98 3.67 -6.16 5.56
CA LEU A 98 3.89 -4.95 6.36
C LEU A 98 3.17 -5.01 7.70
N ARG A 99 1.91 -5.48 7.72
CA ARG A 99 1.16 -5.66 8.97
C ARG A 99 1.85 -6.64 9.91
N GLN A 100 2.33 -7.77 9.42
CA GLN A 100 3.05 -8.74 10.26
C GLN A 100 4.40 -8.18 10.73
N LEU A 101 5.16 -7.53 9.84
CA LEU A 101 6.45 -6.93 10.16
C LEU A 101 6.35 -5.88 11.28
N PHE A 102 5.35 -5.01 11.20
CA PHE A 102 5.14 -3.91 12.15
C PHE A 102 4.12 -4.21 13.25
N LYS A 103 3.60 -5.45 13.33
CA LYS A 103 2.54 -5.87 14.27
C LYS A 103 1.28 -4.99 14.21
N LEU A 104 0.93 -4.53 13.01
CA LEU A 104 -0.27 -3.73 12.75
C LEU A 104 -1.47 -4.63 12.43
N ARG A 105 -2.67 -4.07 12.62
CA ARG A 105 -3.93 -4.74 12.29
C ARG A 105 -4.68 -3.95 11.20
N PRO A 106 -5.55 -4.62 10.40
CA PRO A 106 -6.53 -3.93 9.55
C PRO A 106 -7.50 -3.07 10.39
N ALA A 107 -8.41 -2.35 9.73
CA ALA A 107 -9.54 -1.72 10.42
C ALA A 107 -10.30 -2.77 11.26
N PRO A 108 -10.70 -2.46 12.51
CA PRO A 108 -11.26 -3.47 13.44
C PRO A 108 -12.45 -4.25 12.88
N GLU A 109 -13.34 -3.58 12.16
CA GLU A 109 -14.51 -4.17 11.54
C GLU A 109 -14.11 -5.16 10.44
N PHE A 110 -13.09 -4.81 9.66
CA PHE A 110 -12.57 -5.67 8.59
C PHE A 110 -11.78 -6.86 9.14
N GLU A 111 -11.00 -6.65 10.20
CA GLU A 111 -10.31 -7.73 10.90
C GLU A 111 -11.32 -8.74 11.46
N LYS A 112 -12.37 -8.25 12.15
CA LYS A 112 -13.43 -9.13 12.67
C LYS A 112 -14.06 -9.94 11.54
N TRP A 113 -14.39 -9.32 10.42
CA TRP A 113 -14.94 -10.03 9.27
C TRP A 113 -13.99 -11.10 8.74
N MET A 114 -12.69 -10.81 8.57
CA MET A 114 -11.72 -11.80 8.12
C MET A 114 -11.53 -12.97 9.09
N VAL A 115 -11.58 -12.70 10.40
CA VAL A 115 -11.55 -13.75 11.44
C VAL A 115 -12.80 -14.62 11.37
N ASP A 116 -13.98 -14.03 11.23
CA ASP A 116 -15.25 -14.74 11.10
C ASP A 116 -15.29 -15.63 9.82
N LEU A 117 -14.56 -15.23 8.76
CA LEU A 117 -14.37 -16.05 7.55
C LEU A 117 -13.26 -17.11 7.67
N GLY A 118 -12.44 -17.03 8.72
CA GLY A 118 -11.26 -17.88 8.88
C GLY A 118 -10.12 -17.55 7.91
N LEU A 119 -10.08 -16.32 7.36
CA LEU A 119 -9.00 -15.83 6.48
C LEU A 119 -7.84 -15.23 7.29
N MET A 120 -8.09 -14.82 8.53
CA MET A 120 -7.09 -14.28 9.43
C MET A 120 -7.24 -14.89 10.83
N LYS A 121 -6.11 -15.08 11.52
CA LYS A 121 -6.04 -15.47 12.92
C LYS A 121 -4.90 -14.70 13.59
N ASP A 122 -5.18 -14.02 14.70
CA ASP A 122 -4.18 -13.28 15.48
C ASP A 122 -3.37 -12.24 14.66
N GLY A 123 -3.99 -11.64 13.64
CA GLY A 123 -3.33 -10.68 12.74
C GLY A 123 -2.53 -11.31 11.59
N VAL A 124 -2.52 -12.64 11.50
CA VAL A 124 -1.78 -13.42 10.48
C VAL A 124 -2.77 -14.09 9.53
N LEU A 125 -2.45 -14.10 8.24
CA LEU A 125 -3.25 -14.79 7.23
C LEU A 125 -3.22 -16.32 7.46
N THR A 126 -4.35 -16.98 7.26
CA THR A 126 -4.44 -18.44 7.34
C THR A 126 -4.16 -19.09 5.98
N GLU A 127 -4.10 -20.43 5.93
CA GLU A 127 -3.97 -21.19 4.68
C GLU A 127 -5.12 -20.98 3.68
N LYS A 128 -6.27 -20.44 4.13
CA LYS A 128 -7.39 -20.10 3.25
C LYS A 128 -7.19 -18.77 2.53
N ALA A 129 -6.31 -17.91 3.04
CA ALA A 129 -6.07 -16.60 2.46
C ALA A 129 -5.26 -16.74 1.16
N GLY A 130 -5.57 -15.88 0.17
CA GLY A 130 -4.91 -15.91 -1.13
C GLY A 130 -5.52 -16.88 -2.15
N ASP A 131 -6.48 -17.73 -1.73
CA ASP A 131 -7.28 -18.55 -2.64
C ASP A 131 -8.66 -17.91 -2.89
N PRO A 132 -8.88 -17.22 -4.03
CA PRO A 132 -10.17 -16.62 -4.33
C PRO A 132 -11.28 -17.66 -4.57
N SER A 133 -10.95 -18.92 -4.86
CA SER A 133 -11.95 -19.99 -5.04
C SER A 133 -12.73 -20.30 -3.76
N PHE A 134 -12.20 -19.88 -2.61
CA PHE A 134 -12.88 -19.92 -1.32
C PHE A 134 -14.30 -19.33 -1.39
N PHE A 135 -14.46 -18.22 -2.12
CA PHE A 135 -15.76 -17.53 -2.22
C PHE A 135 -16.76 -18.23 -3.14
N LEU A 136 -16.33 -19.14 -4.00
CA LEU A 136 -17.21 -19.90 -4.90
C LEU A 136 -17.84 -21.13 -4.22
N LYS A 137 -17.23 -21.60 -3.13
CA LYS A 137 -17.65 -22.82 -2.40
C LYS A 137 -18.60 -22.53 -1.24
N ARG A 138 -19.00 -21.28 -1.06
CA ARG A 138 -19.79 -20.78 0.06
C ARG A 138 -21.18 -20.39 -0.42
#